data_AF-A0AAV2SRA2-F1
#
_entry.id   AF-A0AAV2SRA2-F1
#
_cell.length_a   1.000
_cell.length_b   1.000
_cell.length_c   1.000
_cell.angle_alpha   90.00
_cell.angle_beta   90.00
_cell.angle_gamma   90.00
#
_symmetry.space_group_name_H-M   'P 1'
#
loop_
_entity.id
_entity.type
_entity.pdbx_description
1 polymer ?
#
loop_
_entity_poly.entity_id
_entity_poly.type
_entity_poly.pdbx_seq_one_letter_code
_entity_poly.pdbx_strand_id
1 'polypeptide(L)'
;ACLAAFKSLASLEKSVEKCKMMLDGEDAKLVIQLSCKHQIIKTFNLAFIECETLQAVYDKNSCSNSLTSQARLLSDAVTHFQNNQEEVTLCVTGAKTIIRNHVDDEP
;
A
#
# COMPACT_ATOMS: atom_id res chain seq x y z
N ALA A 1 8.71 10.04 -4.47
CA ALA A 1 9.89 9.75 -5.32
C ALA A 1 10.01 8.26 -5.67
N CYS A 2 10.01 7.34 -4.70
CA CYS A 2 10.16 5.89 -4.95
C CYS A 2 9.13 5.30 -5.92
N LEU A 3 7.87 5.74 -5.88
CA LEU A 3 6.82 5.26 -6.77
C LEU A 3 7.15 5.45 -8.26
N ALA A 4 8.02 6.41 -8.62
CA ALA A 4 8.44 6.63 -10.01
C ALA A 4 9.15 5.41 -10.61
N ALA A 5 9.93 4.68 -9.80
CA ALA A 5 10.57 3.43 -10.23
C ALA A 5 9.55 2.32 -10.52
N PHE A 6 8.34 2.42 -9.93
CA PHE A 6 7.30 1.39 -10.01
C PHE A 6 5.99 1.88 -10.65
N LYS A 7 6.03 3.00 -11.39
CA LYS A 7 4.83 3.74 -11.83
C LYS A 7 3.87 2.92 -12.69
N SER A 8 4.37 1.98 -13.50
CA SER A 8 3.56 1.15 -14.38
C SER A 8 3.74 -0.33 -14.05
N LEU A 9 2.76 -0.90 -13.34
CA LEU A 9 2.73 -2.33 -13.02
C LEU A 9 2.74 -3.19 -14.30
N ALA A 10 1.98 -2.79 -15.32
CA ALA A 10 1.96 -3.51 -16.60
C ALA A 10 3.33 -3.52 -17.30
N SER A 11 4.10 -2.42 -17.22
CA SER A 11 5.46 -2.39 -17.77
C SER A 11 6.41 -3.24 -16.93
N LEU A 12 6.32 -3.16 -15.60
CA LEU A 12 7.13 -3.97 -14.68
C LEU A 12 6.97 -5.45 -14.99
N GLU A 13 5.73 -5.94 -15.00
CA GLU A 13 5.40 -7.35 -15.24
C GLU A 13 5.91 -7.86 -16.60
N LYS A 14 5.80 -7.04 -17.64
CA LYS A 14 6.23 -7.43 -19.00
C LYS A 14 7.74 -7.42 -19.18
N SER A 15 8.45 -6.50 -18.53
CA SER A 15 9.82 -6.14 -18.90
C SER A 15 10.87 -6.38 -17.83
N VAL A 16 10.53 -6.34 -16.54
CA VAL A 16 11.47 -6.44 -15.43
C VAL A 16 11.59 -7.89 -14.97
N GLU A 17 12.82 -8.38 -14.92
CA GLU A 17 13.14 -9.74 -14.47
C GLU A 17 13.61 -9.75 -13.01
N LYS A 18 14.36 -8.71 -12.60
CA LYS A 18 14.90 -8.56 -11.25
C LYS A 18 14.90 -7.10 -10.83
N CYS A 19 14.69 -6.86 -9.53
CA CYS A 19 14.87 -5.57 -8.88
C CYS A 19 15.98 -5.70 -7.83
N LYS A 20 16.94 -4.78 -7.84
CA LYS A 20 17.99 -4.67 -6.82
C LYS A 20 17.87 -3.30 -6.16
N MET A 21 17.84 -3.28 -4.83
CA MET A 21 17.81 -2.06 -4.04
C MET A 21 19.09 -2.00 -3.19
N MET A 22 19.78 -0.86 -3.23
CA MET A 22 21.04 -0.65 -2.52
C MET A 22 21.04 0.72 -1.89
N LEU A 23 21.63 0.83 -0.70
CA LEU A 23 21.90 2.12 -0.07
C LEU A 23 23.33 2.52 -0.40
N ASP A 24 23.49 3.73 -0.92
CA ASP A 24 24.76 4.40 -1.07
C ASP A 24 24.86 5.46 0.04
N GLY A 25 25.66 5.13 1.05
CA GLY A 25 25.86 5.98 2.23
C GLY A 25 26.79 7.17 1.98
N GLU A 26 27.64 7.13 0.95
CA GLU A 26 28.53 8.25 0.62
C GLU A 26 27.73 9.39 -0.03
N ASP A 27 26.82 9.03 -0.93
CA ASP A 27 26.03 9.98 -1.71
C ASP A 27 24.62 10.23 -1.15
N ALA A 28 24.26 9.60 -0.03
CA ALA A 28 22.90 9.61 0.55
C ALA A 28 21.81 9.25 -0.48
N LYS A 29 22.06 8.20 -1.27
CA LYS A 29 21.14 7.72 -2.32
C LYS A 29 20.65 6.29 -2.06
N LEU A 30 19.36 6.07 -2.23
CA LEU A 30 18.77 4.77 -2.48
C LEU A 30 18.82 4.51 -3.99
N VAL A 31 19.60 3.51 -4.39
CA VAL A 31 19.74 3.08 -5.78
C VAL A 31 18.80 1.90 -6.04
N ILE A 32 17.83 2.10 -6.94
CA ILE A 32 16.94 1.04 -7.42
C ILE A 32 17.34 0.68 -8.86
N GLN A 33 17.77 -0.55 -9.07
CA GLN A 33 18.10 -1.09 -10.39
C GLN A 33 17.06 -2.12 -10.81
N LEU A 34 16.39 -1.86 -11.94
CA LEU A 34 15.51 -2.81 -12.60
C LEU A 34 16.29 -3.46 -13.76
N SER A 35 16.62 -4.73 -13.62
CA SER A 35 17.16 -5.54 -14.71
C SER A 35 15.99 -6.02 -15.56
N CYS A 36 15.94 -5.54 -16.78
CA CYS A 36 14.91 -5.82 -17.76
C CYS A 36 15.37 -6.82 -18.81
N LYS A 37 14.40 -7.38 -19.54
CA LYS A 37 14.62 -8.18 -20.76
C LYS A 37 15.56 -7.44 -21.73
N HIS A 38 16.28 -8.22 -22.53
CA HIS A 38 17.27 -7.71 -23.48
C HIS A 38 18.43 -6.97 -22.80
N GLN A 39 18.77 -7.35 -21.57
CA GLN A 39 19.88 -6.80 -20.79
C GLN A 39 19.78 -5.29 -20.54
N ILE A 40 18.57 -4.72 -20.62
CA ILE A 40 18.33 -3.31 -20.31
C ILE A 40 18.40 -3.15 -18.79
N ILE A 41 19.15 -2.16 -18.31
CA ILE A 41 19.19 -1.82 -16.88
C ILE A 41 18.64 -0.40 -16.73
N LYS A 42 17.57 -0.26 -15.93
CA LYS A 42 17.05 1.04 -15.52
C LYS A 42 17.48 1.33 -14.09
N THR A 43 18.24 2.41 -13.91
CA THR A 43 18.74 2.83 -12.59
C THR A 43 18.01 4.09 -12.14
N PHE A 44 17.46 4.05 -10.94
CA PHE A 44 16.84 5.19 -10.27
C PHE A 44 17.65 5.54 -9.02
N ASN A 45 18.16 6.77 -8.98
CA ASN A 45 18.90 7.29 -7.84
C ASN A 45 17.98 8.22 -7.05
N LEU A 46 17.60 7.81 -5.85
CA LEU A 46 16.65 8.53 -5.01
C LEU A 46 17.38 9.08 -3.79
N ALA A 47 17.39 10.39 -3.58
CA ALA A 47 17.89 10.95 -2.33
C ALA A 47 17.04 10.45 -1.16
N PHE A 48 17.70 10.12 -0.04
CA PHE A 48 17.02 9.83 1.22
C PHE A 48 17.49 10.79 2.31
N ILE A 49 16.72 10.85 3.39
CA ILE A 49 17.05 11.61 4.59
C ILE A 49 17.04 10.61 5.74
N GLU A 50 18.06 10.64 6.58
CA GLU A 50 18.08 9.83 7.80
C GLU A 50 16.97 10.30 8.75
N CYS A 51 16.24 9.34 9.30
CA CYS A 51 15.17 9.60 10.23
C CYS A 51 15.12 8.53 11.31
N GLU A 52 14.36 8.83 12.37
CA GLU A 52 14.03 7.85 13.39
C GLU A 52 13.09 6.77 12.87
N THR A 53 13.07 5.63 13.56
CA THR A 53 12.20 4.52 13.21
C THR A 53 10.73 4.91 13.41
N LEU A 54 9.95 4.94 12.32
CA LEU A 54 8.51 5.10 12.40
C LEU A 54 7.87 3.80 12.90
N GLN A 55 7.44 3.79 14.16
CA GLN A 55 6.77 2.66 14.80
C GLN A 55 5.51 3.11 15.52
N ALA A 56 4.47 2.27 15.46
CA ALA A 56 3.23 2.45 16.21
C ALA A 56 3.06 1.30 17.20
N VAL A 57 2.65 1.60 18.44
CA VAL A 57 2.33 0.59 19.44
C VAL A 57 0.89 0.12 19.22
N TYR A 58 0.72 -1.12 18.76
CA TYR A 58 -0.58 -1.74 18.54
C TYR A 58 -0.49 -3.25 18.83
N ASP A 59 -1.38 -3.76 19.68
CA ASP A 59 -1.49 -5.18 19.99
C ASP A 59 -2.78 -5.77 19.43
N LYS A 60 -2.67 -6.50 18.32
CA LYS A 60 -3.79 -7.20 17.68
C LYS A 60 -4.48 -8.19 18.62
N ASN A 61 -3.76 -8.78 19.58
CA ASN A 61 -4.31 -9.78 20.50
C ASN A 61 -5.13 -9.15 21.63
N SER A 62 -4.98 -7.83 21.85
CA SER A 62 -5.79 -7.08 22.82
C SER A 62 -7.17 -6.68 22.29
N CYS A 63 -7.43 -6.85 20.99
CA CYS A 63 -8.70 -6.46 20.38
C CYS A 63 -9.84 -7.42 20.79
N SER A 64 -10.93 -6.87 21.32
CA SER A 64 -12.13 -7.66 21.67
C SER A 64 -12.86 -8.22 20.44
N ASN A 65 -12.68 -7.59 19.28
CA ASN A 65 -13.35 -7.94 18.03
C ASN A 65 -12.31 -8.28 16.96
N SER A 66 -12.56 -9.33 16.18
CA SER A 66 -11.73 -9.73 15.04
C SER A 66 -12.63 -10.15 13.88
N LEU A 67 -12.32 -9.64 12.68
CA LEU A 67 -12.97 -10.01 11.43
C LEU A 67 -11.90 -10.47 10.44
N THR A 68 -12.10 -11.62 9.81
CA THR A 68 -11.21 -12.13 8.76
C THR A 68 -12.04 -12.63 7.59
N SER A 69 -11.57 -12.34 6.39
CA SER A 69 -12.25 -12.70 5.14
C SER A 69 -11.24 -12.77 3.99
N GLN A 70 -11.68 -13.23 2.83
CA GLN A 70 -10.91 -13.10 1.59
C GLN A 70 -10.78 -11.61 1.24
N ALA A 71 -9.56 -11.17 0.89
CA ALA A 71 -9.30 -9.78 0.51
C ALA A 71 -10.23 -9.32 -0.63
N ARG A 72 -10.46 -10.18 -1.64
CA ARG A 72 -11.36 -9.89 -2.77
C ARG A 72 -12.79 -9.61 -2.30
N LEU A 73 -13.32 -10.38 -1.36
CA LEU A 73 -14.67 -10.15 -0.82
C LEU A 73 -14.79 -8.79 -0.14
N LEU A 74 -13.76 -8.38 0.62
CA LEU A 74 -13.74 -7.06 1.26
C LEU A 74 -13.57 -5.92 0.24
N SER A 75 -12.74 -6.14 -0.79
CA SER A 75 -12.61 -5.19 -1.90
C SER A 75 -13.93 -5.00 -2.64
N ASP A 76 -14.61 -6.09 -2.99
CA ASP A 76 -15.91 -6.05 -3.68
C ASP A 76 -16.99 -5.39 -2.82
N ALA A 77 -16.90 -5.51 -1.49
CA ALA A 77 -17.82 -4.84 -0.58
C ALA A 77 -17.66 -3.31 -0.57
N VAL A 78 -16.48 -2.79 -0.96
CA VAL A 78 -16.21 -1.34 -0.97
C VAL A 78 -16.23 -0.68 -2.35
N THR A 79 -16.35 -1.45 -3.43
CA THR A 79 -16.36 -0.90 -4.81
C THR A 79 -17.58 -0.04 -5.13
N HIS A 80 -18.66 -0.16 -4.34
CA HIS A 80 -19.91 0.56 -4.55
C HIS A 80 -19.98 1.91 -3.82
N PHE A 81 -18.97 2.26 -3.02
CA PHE A 81 -18.88 3.59 -2.41
C PHE A 81 -18.54 4.64 -3.46
N GLN A 82 -18.99 5.88 -3.25
CA GLN A 82 -18.59 7.00 -4.10
C GLN A 82 -17.08 7.24 -3.96
N ASN A 83 -16.43 7.68 -5.04
CA ASN A 83 -14.98 7.94 -5.03
C ASN A 83 -14.55 9.03 -4.04
N ASN A 84 -15.48 9.89 -3.61
CA ASN A 84 -15.28 10.94 -2.62
C ASN A 84 -15.84 10.57 -1.24
N GLN A 85 -16.25 9.32 -1.01
CA GLN A 85 -16.64 8.85 0.32
C GLN A 85 -15.36 8.73 1.19
N GLU A 86 -15.22 9.61 2.18
CA GLU A 86 -14.03 9.65 3.04
C GLU A 86 -14.08 8.60 4.14
N GLU A 87 -15.26 8.36 4.72
CA GLU A 87 -15.45 7.46 5.86
C GLU A 87 -16.55 6.42 5.62
N VAL A 88 -16.37 5.22 6.18
CA VAL A 88 -17.36 4.14 6.17
C VAL A 88 -17.51 3.55 7.56
N THR A 89 -18.73 3.14 7.92
CA THR A 89 -19.00 2.46 9.19
C THR A 89 -19.14 0.96 8.97
N LEU A 90 -18.35 0.17 9.73
CA LEU A 90 -18.43 -1.29 9.78
C LEU A 90 -19.26 -1.73 11.00
N CYS A 91 -20.37 -2.43 10.76
CA CYS A 91 -21.21 -3.00 11.81
C CYS A 91 -21.25 -4.53 11.69
N VAL A 92 -20.92 -5.23 12.78
CA VAL A 92 -20.89 -6.70 12.81
C VAL A 92 -21.90 -7.22 13.82
N THR A 93 -22.71 -8.18 13.40
CA THR A 93 -23.63 -8.96 14.24
C THR A 93 -23.37 -10.45 14.04
N GLY A 94 -23.91 -11.31 14.90
CA GLY A 94 -23.75 -12.77 14.75
C GLY A 94 -24.29 -13.35 13.44
N ALA A 95 -25.17 -12.63 12.73
CA ALA A 95 -25.78 -13.07 11.48
C ALA A 95 -25.22 -12.40 10.22
N LYS A 96 -24.65 -11.18 10.34
CA LYS A 96 -24.22 -10.39 9.18
C LYS A 96 -23.21 -9.31 9.54
N THR A 97 -22.43 -8.92 8.53
CA THR A 97 -21.57 -7.74 8.52
C THR A 97 -22.14 -6.72 7.53
N ILE A 98 -22.19 -5.46 7.94
CA ILE A 98 -22.70 -4.33 7.13
C ILE A 98 -21.59 -3.29 7.03
N ILE A 99 -21.34 -2.80 5.82
CA ILE A 99 -20.51 -1.62 5.56
C ILE A 99 -21.43 -0.55 4.95
N ARG A 100 -21.41 0.67 5.50
CA ARG A 100 -22.29 1.77 5.07
C ARG A 100 -21.54 3.10 5.03
N ASN A 101 -22.05 4.07 4.27
CA ASN A 101 -21.53 5.43 4.28
C ASN A 101 -21.58 5.96 5.72
N HIS A 102 -20.52 6.67 6.09
CA HIS A 102 -20.60 7.61 7.20
C HIS A 102 -21.06 8.96 6.63
N VAL A 103 -21.99 9.61 7.31
CA VAL A 103 -22.43 10.98 7.03
C VAL A 103 -22.31 11.69 8.36
N ASP A 104 -21.53 12.76 8.40
CA ASP A 104 -21.48 13.62 9.57
C ASP A 104 -22.89 14.18 9.78
N ASP A 105 -23.43 14.02 10.99
CA ASP A 105 -24.63 14.78 11.36
C ASP A 105 -24.21 16.26 11.45
N GLU A 106 -24.47 17.06 10.41
CA GLU A 106 -24.45 18.51 10.54
C GLU A 106 -25.51 18.91 11.59
N PRO A 107 -25.15 19.73 12.61
CA PRO A 107 -26.12 20.27 13.55
C PRO A 107 -27.12 21.23 12.89
#